data_AF-A0A6C0LIL9-F1
#
_entry.id   AF-A0A6C0LIL9-F1
#
_cell.length_a   1.000
_cell.length_b   1.000
_cell.length_c   1.000
_cell.angle_alpha   90.00
_cell.angle_beta   90.00
_cell.angle_gamma   90.00
#
_symmetry.space_group_name_H-M   'P 1'
#
loop_
_entity.id
_entity.type
_entity.pdbx_description
1 polymer ?
#
loop_
_entity_poly.entity_id
_entity_poly.type
_entity_poly.pdbx_seq_one_letter_code
_entity_poly.pdbx_strand_id
1 'polypeptide(L)'
;MGGFQKMVLIIALVILLIVLILIGMSLMAAKSNQTWPPLVPDCPDWWIGDGSGNMSHCVNVKNLGNCDKKSMNFNIPVFTGTNGACAKYKWAKKCRVAWDGITYGVNNPCSS
;
A
#
# COMPACT_ATOMS: atom_id res chain seq x y z
N MET A 1 7.79 -18.21 -48.99
CA MET A 1 6.75 -17.38 -48.34
C MET A 1 6.00 -16.63 -49.44
N GLY A 2 4.77 -17.03 -49.74
CA GLY A 2 3.94 -16.38 -50.77
C GLY A 2 3.53 -14.95 -50.38
N GLY A 3 3.02 -14.18 -51.35
CA GLY A 3 2.63 -12.77 -51.14
C GLY A 3 1.60 -12.58 -50.02
N PHE A 4 0.59 -13.45 -49.96
CA PHE A 4 -0.47 -13.39 -48.94
C PHE A 4 0.07 -13.56 -47.51
N GLN A 5 0.88 -14.58 -47.26
CA GLN A 5 1.46 -14.87 -45.94
C GLN A 5 2.38 -13.75 -45.45
N LYS A 6 3.18 -13.15 -46.35
CA LYS A 6 4.05 -12.01 -46.02
C LYS A 6 3.22 -10.79 -45.60
N MET A 7 2.13 -10.51 -46.31
CA MET A 7 1.27 -9.36 -46.02
C MET A 7 0.59 -9.51 -44.64
N VAL A 8 0.07 -10.70 -44.34
CA VAL A 8 -0.52 -11.01 -43.03
C VAL A 8 0.50 -10.87 -41.91
N LEU A 9 1.73 -11.37 -42.10
CA LEU A 9 2.79 -11.29 -41.09
C LEU A 9 3.20 -9.83 -40.78
N ILE A 10 3.30 -9.00 -41.82
CA ILE A 10 3.62 -7.57 -41.66
C ILE A 10 2.50 -6.84 -40.90
N ILE A 11 1.24 -7.07 -41.26
CA ILE A 11 0.09 -6.44 -40.60
C ILE A 11 0.01 -6.86 -39.13
N ALA A 12 0.18 -8.16 -38.83
CA ALA A 12 0.19 -8.65 -37.47
C ALA A 12 1.29 -8.01 -36.61
N LEU A 13 2.49 -7.82 -37.18
CA LEU A 13 3.61 -7.17 -36.48
C LEU A 13 3.30 -5.70 -36.18
N VAL A 14 2.71 -4.96 -37.13
CA VAL A 14 2.33 -3.56 -36.95
C VAL A 14 1.25 -3.43 -35.86
N ILE A 15 0.22 -4.27 -35.90
CA ILE A 15 -0.85 -4.28 -34.89
C ILE A 15 -0.25 -4.58 -33.50
N LEU A 16 0.64 -5.56 -33.41
CA LEU A 16 1.31 -5.92 -32.16
C LEU A 16 2.08 -4.74 -31.57
N LEU A 17 2.86 -4.02 -32.39
CA LEU A 17 3.61 -2.85 -31.94
C LEU A 17 2.68 -1.74 -31.42
N ILE A 18 1.57 -1.47 -32.11
CA ILE A 18 0.58 -0.48 -31.67
C ILE A 18 -0.01 -0.86 -30.31
N VAL A 19 -0.41 -2.12 -30.13
CA VAL A 19 -0.98 -2.61 -28.86
C VAL A 19 0.02 -2.48 -27.71
N LEU A 20 1.29 -2.82 -27.93
CA LEU A 20 2.33 -2.68 -26.91
C LEU A 20 2.56 -1.22 -26.48
N ILE A 21 2.50 -0.28 -27.42
CA ILE A 21 2.62 1.16 -27.13
C ILE A 21 1.43 1.63 -26.28
N LEU A 22 0.20 1.24 -26.63
CA LEU A 22 -1.01 1.59 -25.86
C LEU A 22 -0.95 1.06 -24.43
N ILE A 23 -0.54 -0.20 -24.25
CA ILE A 23 -0.36 -0.81 -22.92
C ILE A 23 0.73 -0.08 -22.14
N GLY A 24 1.87 0.24 -22.78
CA GLY A 24 2.94 0.99 -22.13
C GLY A 24 2.48 2.35 -21.60
N MET A 25 1.70 3.09 -22.39
CA MET A 25 1.13 4.37 -21.98
C MET A 25 0.13 4.25 -20.82
N SER A 26 -0.77 3.26 -20.86
CA SER A 26 -1.75 3.06 -19.80
C SER A 26 -1.10 2.69 -18.46
N LEU A 27 -0.04 1.88 -18.48
CA LEU A 27 0.74 1.54 -17.28
C LEU A 27 1.50 2.75 -16.71
N MET A 28 2.09 3.58 -17.58
CA MET A 28 2.79 4.80 -17.12
C MET A 28 1.83 5.79 -16.46
N ALA A 29 0.66 6.02 -17.06
CA ALA A 29 -0.37 6.88 -16.48
C ALA A 29 -0.92 6.32 -15.16
N ALA A 30 -1.09 4.99 -15.05
CA ALA A 30 -1.51 4.36 -13.81
C ALA A 30 -0.48 4.53 -12.69
N LYS A 31 0.83 4.57 -13.01
CA LYS A 31 1.91 4.70 -12.02
C LYS A 31 2.01 6.11 -11.42
N SER A 32 1.80 7.17 -12.20
CA SER A 32 2.01 8.56 -11.73
C SER A 32 1.05 9.01 -10.64
N ASN A 33 -0.13 8.40 -10.55
CA ASN A 33 -1.15 8.74 -9.55
C ASN A 33 -1.09 7.88 -8.29
N GLN A 34 -0.11 6.97 -8.17
CA GLN A 34 0.01 6.10 -7.01
C GLN A 34 0.96 6.76 -6.00
N THR A 35 0.41 7.12 -4.84
CA THR A 35 1.23 7.49 -3.68
C THR A 35 1.75 6.22 -3.03
N TRP A 36 3.07 6.09 -2.88
CA TRP A 36 3.67 4.97 -2.17
C TRP A 36 3.57 5.20 -0.64
N PRO A 37 3.11 4.20 0.15
CA PRO A 37 2.67 2.87 -0.26
C PRO A 37 1.18 2.89 -0.66
N PRO A 38 0.78 2.10 -1.68
CA PRO A 38 -0.59 2.14 -2.20
C PRO A 38 -1.64 1.63 -1.20
N LEU A 39 -1.20 0.86 -0.19
CA LEU A 39 -2.02 0.37 0.89
C LEU A 39 -1.20 0.41 2.17
N VAL A 40 -1.78 0.95 3.24
CA VAL A 40 -1.25 0.86 4.60
C VAL A 40 -2.24 0.02 5.40
N PRO A 41 -1.81 -1.06 6.08
CA PRO A 41 -2.71 -1.84 6.91
C PRO A 41 -3.26 -1.01 8.08
N ASP A 42 -4.52 -1.23 8.44
CA ASP A 42 -5.18 -0.51 9.55
C ASP A 42 -4.57 -0.82 10.92
N CYS A 43 -3.99 -2.01 11.05
CA CYS A 43 -3.34 -2.50 12.26
C CYS A 43 -1.82 -2.66 12.08
N PRO A 44 -1.05 -2.59 13.17
CA PRO A 44 0.36 -2.96 13.17
C PRO A 44 0.58 -4.41 12.73
N ASP A 45 1.80 -4.73 12.33
CA ASP A 45 2.12 -6.06 11.83
C ASP A 45 1.87 -7.12 12.91
N TRP A 46 1.19 -8.21 12.53
CA TRP A 46 0.77 -9.30 13.42
C TRP A 46 -0.27 -8.94 14.48
N TRP A 47 -0.88 -7.75 14.39
CA TRP A 47 -2.07 -7.42 15.16
C TRP A 47 -3.31 -7.79 14.35
N ILE A 48 -4.34 -8.28 15.04
CA ILE A 48 -5.58 -8.75 14.40
C ILE A 48 -6.68 -7.73 14.66
N GLY A 49 -7.34 -7.26 13.61
CA GLY A 49 -8.57 -6.47 13.74
C GLY A 49 -9.67 -7.32 14.36
N ASP A 50 -10.37 -6.80 15.37
CA ASP A 50 -11.41 -7.53 16.10
C ASP A 50 -12.71 -7.80 15.31
N GLY A 51 -12.79 -7.34 14.05
CA GLY A 51 -13.95 -7.51 13.18
C GLY A 51 -15.13 -6.61 13.54
N SER A 52 -15.00 -5.75 14.55
CA SER A 52 -15.91 -4.63 14.76
C SER A 52 -15.73 -3.65 13.59
N GLY A 53 -16.82 -3.24 12.94
CA GLY A 53 -16.81 -2.48 11.68
C GLY A 53 -15.69 -1.42 11.60
N ASN A 54 -15.02 -1.39 10.44
CA ASN A 54 -13.81 -0.62 10.12
C ASN A 54 -12.48 -1.09 10.78
N MET A 55 -12.38 -2.35 11.25
CA MET A 55 -11.17 -2.89 11.92
C MET A 55 -10.61 -1.93 12.97
N SER A 56 -11.52 -1.23 13.66
CA SER A 56 -11.18 -0.05 14.47
C SER A 56 -10.28 -0.41 15.65
N HIS A 57 -10.35 -1.65 16.12
CA HIS A 57 -9.61 -2.17 17.26
C HIS A 57 -8.65 -3.26 16.84
N CYS A 58 -7.37 -2.99 17.03
CA CYS A 58 -6.29 -3.91 16.76
C CYS A 58 -5.90 -4.64 18.04
N VAL A 59 -5.92 -5.97 18.00
CA VAL A 59 -5.58 -6.85 19.12
C VAL A 59 -4.17 -7.40 18.93
N ASN A 60 -3.34 -7.21 19.96
CA ASN A 60 -1.97 -7.68 20.01
C ASN A 60 -1.92 -9.15 20.46
N VAL A 61 -2.28 -10.06 19.56
CA VAL A 61 -2.37 -11.50 19.86
C VAL A 61 -1.02 -12.15 20.16
N LYS A 62 0.09 -11.48 19.84
CA LYS A 62 1.46 -11.97 20.05
C LYS A 62 2.19 -11.25 21.19
N ASN A 63 1.53 -10.33 21.92
CA ASN A 63 2.15 -9.49 22.96
C ASN A 63 3.44 -8.79 22.48
N LEU A 64 3.41 -8.23 21.26
CA LEU A 64 4.54 -7.51 20.66
C LEU A 64 4.72 -6.13 21.28
N GLY A 65 5.97 -5.67 21.31
CA GLY A 65 6.33 -4.35 21.79
C GLY A 65 6.38 -4.22 23.31
N ASN A 66 6.60 -2.99 23.79
CA ASN A 66 6.89 -2.70 25.20
C ASN A 66 5.79 -1.88 25.90
N CYS A 67 4.66 -1.65 25.25
CA CYS A 67 3.57 -0.81 25.80
C CYS A 67 2.52 -1.59 26.61
N ASP A 68 2.67 -2.91 26.75
CA ASP A 68 1.72 -3.82 27.44
C ASP A 68 0.24 -3.58 27.06
N LYS A 69 0.02 -3.20 25.80
CA LYS A 69 -1.32 -3.02 25.22
C LYS A 69 -1.74 -4.28 24.49
N LYS A 70 -2.78 -4.95 25.02
CA LYS A 70 -3.44 -6.09 24.38
C LYS A 70 -4.39 -5.67 23.25
N SER A 71 -4.92 -4.44 23.31
CA SER A 71 -5.77 -3.88 22.27
C SER A 71 -5.56 -2.37 22.19
N MET A 72 -5.71 -1.81 20.98
CA MET A 72 -5.59 -0.39 20.70
C MET A 72 -6.55 0.01 19.57
N ASN A 73 -7.20 1.16 19.71
CA ASN A 73 -8.06 1.72 18.66
C ASN A 73 -7.29 2.78 17.85
N PHE A 74 -7.13 2.53 16.55
CA PHE A 74 -6.44 3.44 15.61
C PHE A 74 -7.40 4.17 14.66
N ASN A 75 -8.70 4.06 14.88
CA ASN A 75 -9.74 4.70 14.10
C ASN A 75 -10.32 5.97 14.78
N ILE A 76 -9.61 6.51 15.77
CA ILE A 76 -9.95 7.78 16.40
C ILE A 76 -9.31 8.96 15.64
N PRO A 77 -9.88 10.18 15.72
CA PRO A 77 -9.41 11.35 14.95
C PRO A 77 -7.91 11.65 15.03
N VAL A 78 -7.27 11.31 16.16
CA VAL A 78 -5.82 11.47 16.37
C VAL A 78 -5.00 10.61 15.39
N PHE A 79 -5.51 9.46 14.95
CA PHE A 79 -4.83 8.51 14.08
C PHE A 79 -5.37 8.48 12.64
N THR A 80 -6.49 9.15 12.36
CA THR A 80 -7.13 9.19 11.02
C THR A 80 -7.09 10.56 10.36
N GLY A 81 -6.79 11.64 11.08
CA GLY A 81 -6.66 12.99 10.51
C GLY A 81 -5.37 13.22 9.71
N THR A 82 -5.12 14.46 9.29
CA THR A 82 -3.93 14.86 8.50
C THR A 82 -2.61 14.43 9.15
N ASN A 83 -2.53 14.47 10.48
CA ASN A 83 -1.35 14.04 11.25
C ASN A 83 -1.44 12.59 11.74
N GLY A 84 -2.43 11.83 11.27
CA GLY A 84 -2.73 10.48 11.73
C GLY A 84 -1.59 9.50 11.50
N ALA A 85 -0.97 9.53 10.32
CA ALA A 85 0.20 8.71 9.99
C ALA A 85 1.39 9.03 10.92
N CYS A 86 1.64 10.31 11.21
CA CYS A 86 2.68 10.71 12.17
C CYS A 86 2.35 10.26 13.60
N ALA A 87 1.10 10.35 14.03
CA ALA A 87 0.67 9.87 15.34
C ALA A 87 0.83 8.35 15.47
N LYS A 88 0.44 7.58 14.43
CA LYS A 88 0.66 6.13 14.33
C LYS A 88 2.16 5.81 14.41
N TYR A 89 3.00 6.52 13.66
CA TYR A 89 4.46 6.35 13.69
C TYR A 89 5.05 6.59 15.08
N LYS A 90 4.72 7.72 15.72
CA LYS A 90 5.22 8.05 17.07
C LYS A 90 4.80 7.01 18.09
N TRP A 91 3.54 6.57 18.06
CA TRP A 91 3.04 5.51 18.93
C TRP A 91 3.78 4.19 18.68
N ALA A 92 3.91 3.77 17.42
CA ALA A 92 4.53 2.49 17.06
C ALA A 92 6.02 2.44 17.43
N LYS A 93 6.76 3.53 17.17
CA LYS A 93 8.17 3.65 17.58
C LYS A 93 8.33 3.67 19.09
N LYS A 94 7.46 4.38 19.82
CA LYS A 94 7.44 4.38 21.30
C LYS A 94 7.18 2.98 21.84
N CYS A 95 6.24 2.25 21.25
CA CYS A 95 5.85 0.91 21.67
C CYS A 95 6.73 -0.19 21.09
N ARG A 96 7.73 0.12 20.25
CA ARG A 96 8.59 -0.84 19.54
C ARG A 96 7.81 -1.91 18.78
N VAL A 97 6.74 -1.50 18.10
CA VAL A 97 5.98 -2.37 17.20
C VAL A 97 6.24 -1.99 15.76
N ALA A 98 6.28 -3.01 14.91
CA ALA A 98 6.43 -2.86 13.47
C ALA A 98 5.07 -2.60 12.83
N TRP A 99 5.06 -1.74 11.81
CA TRP A 99 3.89 -1.37 11.05
C TRP A 99 4.33 -0.99 9.64
N ASP A 100 4.02 -1.83 8.66
CA ASP A 100 4.33 -1.58 7.25
C ASP A 100 3.67 -0.30 6.75
N GLY A 101 4.39 0.47 5.95
CA GLY A 101 3.92 1.75 5.43
C GLY A 101 3.79 2.88 6.47
N ILE A 102 4.16 2.64 7.74
CA ILE A 102 4.19 3.65 8.81
C ILE A 102 5.59 3.74 9.42
N THR A 103 6.11 2.63 9.95
CA THR A 103 7.41 2.58 10.66
C THR A 103 8.59 2.19 9.79
N TYR A 104 8.32 1.50 8.69
CA TYR A 104 9.29 1.09 7.67
C TYR A 104 8.57 1.01 6.32
N GLY A 105 9.32 0.76 5.24
CA GLY A 105 8.78 0.71 3.87
C GLY A 105 8.51 2.09 3.26
N VAL A 106 8.59 3.17 4.06
CA VAL A 106 8.33 4.56 3.68
C VAL A 106 9.25 5.53 4.42
N ASN A 107 9.33 6.76 3.93
CA ASN A 107 9.94 7.87 4.67
C ASN A 107 9.13 8.19 5.93
N ASN A 108 9.78 8.79 6.93
CA ASN A 108 9.13 9.15 8.18
C ASN A 108 7.92 10.09 7.92
N PRO A 109 6.69 9.67 8.27
CA PRO A 109 5.47 10.44 7.98
C PRO A 109 5.32 11.70 8.86
N CYS A 110 6.20 11.92 9.83
CA CYS A 110 6.27 13.15 10.62
C CYS A 110 7.19 14.22 10.05
N SER A 111 8.02 13.88 9.06
CA SER A 111 8.96 14.82 8.41
C SER A 111 8.48 15.27 7.04
N SER A 112 7.18 15.07 6.75
CA SER A 112 6.51 15.55 5.56
C SER A 112 6.08 17.01 5.70
#